data_AF-A0A7U0N4Q5-F1
#
_entry.id   AF-A0A7U0N4Q5-F1
#
_cell.length_a   1.000
_cell.length_b   1.000
_cell.length_c   1.000
_cell.angle_alpha   90.00
_cell.angle_beta   90.00
_cell.angle_gamma   90.00
#
_symmetry.space_group_name_H-M   'P 1'
#
loop_
_entity.id
_entity.type
_entity.pdbx_description
1 polymer ?
#
loop_
_entity_poly.entity_id
_entity_poly.type
_entity_poly.pdbx_seq_one_letter_code
_entity_poly.pdbx_strand_id
1 'polypeptide(L)'
;MTTDTAALNLRQRSYRLLFDNHSRSGRRMEAFWVSTALLSVVLLFLEPGGSALYAPGQQAIYLFFCTEIIFTVIFTCEYLLRLWSTPPDQHYARSFFGVVDLLTVLPMYIIWLYPHMTVEFVMLLRVVRILRVLRVLKLLRYMSEMGMIWRSIKLARHKLAMFFGFVAVVLCVFGGLMYAVEGGSGGFTSLAASVYWAVVTLTTVGYGDIVPHTPLGRLLTSVLILLGYSIIAVPTGILTAYMSQELQRNRERRNCEQCQRGGHETDSAFCKFCGSLLPPLTGKHSQK
;
A
#
# COMPACT_ATOMS: atom_id res chain seq x y z
N MET A 1 0.14 0.47 41.72
CA MET A 1 -0.57 1.70 42.16
C MET A 1 0.50 2.71 42.53
N THR A 2 0.29 3.96 42.10
CA THR A 2 1.03 5.22 42.38
C THR A 2 2.45 5.43 41.83
N THR A 3 2.60 6.60 41.19
CA THR A 3 3.81 7.36 40.81
C THR A 3 4.47 7.05 39.45
N ASP A 4 3.93 7.69 38.40
CA ASP A 4 4.70 8.53 37.46
C ASP A 4 3.75 9.23 36.48
N THR A 5 2.89 10.11 37.00
CA THR A 5 2.31 11.19 36.20
C THR A 5 3.27 12.37 36.21
N ALA A 6 4.50 12.17 35.74
CA ALA A 6 5.26 13.31 35.23
C ALA A 6 4.40 13.90 34.11
N ALA A 7 4.07 15.19 34.20
CA ALA A 7 3.26 15.87 33.18
C ALA A 7 3.95 15.71 31.83
N LEU A 8 3.50 14.75 31.03
CA LEU A 8 4.06 14.49 29.70
C LEU A 8 4.00 15.81 28.93
N ASN A 9 5.15 16.23 28.41
CA ASN A 9 5.22 17.40 27.55
C ASN A 9 4.19 17.24 26.42
N LEU A 10 3.55 18.35 25.99
CA LEU A 10 2.49 18.33 24.98
C LEU A 10 2.89 17.50 23.73
N ARG A 11 4.17 17.59 23.33
CA ARG A 11 4.78 16.80 22.27
C ARG A 11 4.73 15.28 22.52
N GLN A 12 5.05 14.82 23.72
CA GLN A 12 5.03 13.40 24.09
C GLN A 12 3.60 12.87 24.18
N ARG A 13 2.66 13.70 24.65
CA ARG A 13 1.23 13.36 24.68
C ARG A 13 0.67 13.22 23.26
N SER A 14 1.00 14.15 22.36
CA SER A 14 0.63 14.07 20.93
C SER A 14 1.26 12.87 20.25
N TYR A 15 2.52 12.56 20.54
CA TYR A 15 3.20 11.37 20.02
C TYR A 15 2.47 10.08 20.45
N ARG A 16 2.19 9.91 21.75
CA ARG A 16 1.42 8.74 22.23
C ARG A 16 0.06 8.67 21.55
N LEU A 17 -0.67 9.78 21.46
CA LEU A 17 -2.01 9.78 20.88
C LEU A 17 -2.04 9.47 19.36
N LEU A 18 -1.00 9.86 18.61
CA LEU A 18 -0.92 9.67 17.16
C LEU A 18 -0.26 8.34 16.73
N PHE A 19 0.57 7.74 17.58
CA PHE A 19 1.36 6.54 17.24
C PHE A 19 1.03 5.30 18.09
N ASP A 20 0.38 5.44 19.26
CA ASP A 20 0.01 4.31 20.11
C ASP A 20 -1.41 3.82 19.85
N ASN A 21 -1.54 2.73 19.08
CA ASN A 21 -2.82 2.12 18.74
C ASN A 21 -3.32 1.12 19.81
N HIS A 22 -2.56 0.86 20.89
CA HIS A 22 -3.01 -0.06 21.95
C HIS A 22 -3.95 0.62 22.95
N SER A 23 -3.79 1.92 23.16
CA SER A 23 -4.64 2.69 24.06
C SER A 23 -6.07 2.86 23.50
N ARG A 24 -7.08 2.91 24.39
CA ARG A 24 -8.48 3.18 23.97
C ARG A 24 -8.63 4.51 23.24
N SER A 25 -7.86 5.52 23.64
CA SER A 25 -7.81 6.84 22.97
C SER A 25 -7.16 6.76 21.59
N GLY A 26 -6.07 5.99 21.46
CA GLY A 26 -5.37 5.78 20.20
C GLY A 26 -6.25 5.11 19.15
N ARG A 27 -6.94 4.02 19.50
CA ARG A 27 -7.88 3.34 18.59
C ARG A 27 -9.02 4.24 18.09
N ARG A 28 -9.53 5.13 18.95
CA ARG A 28 -10.55 6.11 18.52
C ARG A 28 -9.98 7.13 17.55
N MET A 29 -8.76 7.61 17.81
CA MET A 29 -8.07 8.54 16.92
C MET A 29 -7.72 7.89 15.58
N GLU A 30 -7.24 6.65 15.59
CA GLU A 30 -7.03 5.83 14.40
C GLU A 30 -8.31 5.66 13.59
N ALA A 31 -9.41 5.22 14.23
CA ALA A 31 -10.70 5.07 13.56
C ALA A 31 -11.19 6.40 12.97
N PHE A 32 -10.95 7.52 13.66
CA PHE A 32 -11.25 8.86 13.15
C PHE A 32 -10.49 9.14 11.85
N TRP A 33 -9.16 9.03 11.86
CA TRP A 33 -8.34 9.32 10.67
C TRP A 33 -8.63 8.38 9.49
N VAL A 34 -8.86 7.09 9.77
CA VAL A 34 -9.27 6.10 8.77
C VAL A 34 -10.60 6.50 8.15
N SER A 35 -11.60 6.85 8.97
CA SER A 35 -12.92 7.25 8.50
C SER A 35 -12.86 8.55 7.69
N THR A 36 -12.08 9.54 8.13
CA THR A 36 -11.87 10.80 7.41
C THR A 36 -11.19 10.56 6.06
N ALA A 37 -10.16 9.70 6.00
CA ALA A 37 -9.49 9.34 4.76
C ALA A 37 -10.44 8.63 3.78
N LEU A 38 -11.19 7.63 4.25
CA LEU A 38 -12.18 6.93 3.45
C LEU A 38 -13.28 7.86 2.95
N LEU A 39 -13.83 8.72 3.82
CA LEU A 39 -14.85 9.69 3.44
C LEU A 39 -14.33 10.66 2.36
N SER A 40 -13.08 11.12 2.48
CA SER A 40 -12.48 11.99 1.46
C SER A 40 -12.36 11.32 0.09
N VAL A 41 -12.08 10.01 0.06
CA VAL A 41 -11.99 9.22 -1.18
C VAL A 41 -13.37 8.93 -1.74
N VAL A 42 -14.37 8.61 -0.89
CA VAL A 42 -15.76 8.43 -1.33
C VAL A 42 -16.30 9.72 -1.96
N LEU A 43 -16.06 10.87 -1.34
CA LEU A 43 -16.46 12.17 -1.88
C LEU A 43 -15.78 12.51 -3.21
N LEU A 44 -14.55 12.05 -3.43
CA LEU A 44 -13.85 12.17 -4.70
C LEU A 44 -14.55 11.39 -5.82
N PHE A 45 -15.06 10.18 -5.54
CA PHE A 45 -15.84 9.41 -6.52
C PHE A 45 -17.26 9.96 -6.75
N LEU A 46 -17.81 10.65 -5.74
CA LEU A 46 -19.08 11.37 -5.86
C LEU A 46 -18.94 12.73 -6.56
N GLU A 47 -17.71 13.23 -6.73
CA GLU A 47 -17.43 14.44 -7.50
C GLU A 47 -17.91 14.20 -8.95
N PRO A 48 -18.88 14.97 -9.48
CA PRO A 48 -19.41 14.77 -10.82
C PRO A 48 -18.30 14.98 -11.87
N GLY A 49 -17.71 13.88 -12.30
CA GLY A 49 -16.55 13.88 -13.17
C GLY A 49 -16.95 14.06 -14.63
N GLY A 50 -16.92 15.30 -15.12
CA GLY A 50 -16.53 15.66 -16.50
C GLY A 50 -17.28 15.09 -17.72
N SER A 51 -18.22 14.16 -17.60
CA SER A 51 -19.07 13.69 -18.69
C SER A 51 -20.46 14.32 -18.56
N ALA A 52 -20.87 15.01 -19.61
CA ALA A 52 -21.98 15.97 -19.72
C ALA A 52 -23.42 15.47 -19.45
N LEU A 53 -23.64 14.44 -18.61
CA LEU A 53 -25.01 13.99 -18.27
C LEU A 53 -25.63 14.76 -17.08
N TYR A 54 -24.81 15.33 -16.21
CA TYR A 54 -25.24 16.26 -15.17
C TYR A 54 -24.17 17.33 -15.05
N ALA A 55 -24.46 18.55 -15.53
CA ALA A 55 -23.67 19.71 -15.14
C ALA A 55 -24.09 20.06 -13.70
N PRO A 56 -23.30 19.74 -12.67
CA PRO A 56 -23.65 20.14 -11.31
C PRO A 56 -23.83 21.65 -11.28
N GLY A 57 -24.90 22.12 -10.62
CA GLY A 57 -25.07 23.55 -10.38
C GLY A 57 -23.83 24.14 -9.71
N GLN A 58 -23.54 25.42 -9.96
CA GLN A 58 -22.36 26.11 -9.41
C GLN A 58 -22.19 25.91 -7.89
N GLN A 59 -23.31 25.77 -7.16
CA GLN A 59 -23.34 25.47 -5.73
C GLN A 59 -22.71 24.11 -5.37
N ALA A 60 -23.00 23.05 -6.14
CA ALA A 60 -22.45 21.73 -5.88
C ALA A 60 -20.93 21.71 -6.12
N ILE A 61 -20.46 22.36 -7.19
CA ILE A 61 -19.01 22.51 -7.47
C ILE A 61 -18.32 23.24 -6.31
N TYR A 62 -18.91 24.33 -5.82
CA TYR A 62 -18.38 25.07 -4.68
C TYR A 62 -18.34 24.23 -3.40
N LEU A 63 -19.38 23.42 -3.14
CA LEU A 63 -19.43 22.51 -1.98
C LEU A 63 -18.33 21.45 -2.05
N PHE A 64 -18.11 20.81 -3.20
CA PHE A 64 -17.03 19.84 -3.39
C PHE A 64 -15.64 20.47 -3.24
N PHE A 65 -15.47 21.70 -3.74
CA PHE A 65 -14.22 22.44 -3.55
C PHE A 65 -13.97 22.79 -2.07
N CYS A 66 -15.02 23.23 -1.36
CA CYS A 66 -14.93 23.51 0.07
C CYS A 66 -14.57 22.26 0.89
N THR A 67 -15.23 21.13 0.63
CA THR A 67 -14.94 19.87 1.34
C THR A 67 -13.51 19.42 1.07
N GLU A 68 -13.05 19.55 -0.17
CA GLU A 68 -11.67 19.23 -0.55
C GLU A 68 -10.63 20.09 0.19
N ILE A 69 -10.88 21.39 0.33
CA ILE A 69 -10.05 22.28 1.16
C ILE A 69 -10.08 21.83 2.62
N ILE A 70 -11.26 21.53 3.17
CA ILE A 70 -11.40 21.08 4.56
C ILE A 70 -10.58 19.82 4.81
N PHE A 71 -10.70 18.79 3.97
CA PHE A 71 -9.89 17.56 4.10
C PHE A 71 -8.40 17.83 3.93
N THR A 72 -8.03 18.67 2.97
CA THR A 72 -6.62 19.04 2.77
C THR A 72 -6.06 19.69 4.03
N VAL A 73 -6.74 20.68 4.61
CA VAL A 73 -6.32 21.34 5.85
C VAL A 73 -6.22 20.35 7.00
N ILE A 74 -7.21 19.47 7.17
CA ILE A 74 -7.21 18.41 8.18
C ILE A 74 -5.97 17.51 8.02
N PHE A 75 -5.66 17.07 6.80
CA PHE A 75 -4.49 16.22 6.52
C PHE A 75 -3.15 16.95 6.60
N THR A 76 -3.10 18.24 6.26
CA THR A 76 -1.91 19.08 6.49
C THR A 76 -1.64 19.17 7.98
N CYS A 77 -2.67 19.48 8.79
CA CYS A 77 -2.55 19.53 10.24
C CYS A 77 -2.09 18.19 10.82
N GLU A 78 -2.65 17.07 10.37
CA GLU A 78 -2.19 15.71 10.73
C GLU A 78 -0.69 15.54 10.43
N TYR A 79 -0.25 15.89 9.22
CA TYR A 79 1.14 15.74 8.80
C TYR A 79 2.09 16.62 9.62
N LEU A 80 1.74 17.88 9.86
CA LEU A 80 2.54 18.81 10.65
C LEU A 80 2.61 18.37 12.12
N LEU A 81 1.50 17.92 12.70
CA LEU A 81 1.46 17.37 14.06
C LEU A 81 2.36 16.13 14.19
N ARG A 82 2.39 15.27 13.18
CA ARG A 82 3.28 14.10 13.14
C ARG A 82 4.75 14.50 12.99
N LEU A 83 5.05 15.46 12.12
CA LEU A 83 6.40 15.97 11.94
C LEU A 83 6.94 16.61 13.23
N TRP A 84 6.11 17.37 13.94
CA TRP A 84 6.45 18.02 15.21
C TRP A 84 6.57 17.01 16.37
N SER A 85 5.66 16.04 16.44
CA SER A 85 5.66 15.03 17.52
C SER A 85 6.76 13.98 17.37
N THR A 86 7.20 13.67 16.14
CA THR A 86 8.29 12.71 15.91
C THR A 86 9.62 13.26 16.46
N PRO A 87 10.42 12.46 17.18
CA PRO A 87 11.73 12.89 17.65
C PRO A 87 12.71 13.14 16.47
N PRO A 88 13.67 14.07 16.63
CA PRO A 88 14.48 14.61 15.53
C PRO A 88 15.40 13.58 14.87
N ASP A 89 15.72 12.49 15.56
CA ASP A 89 16.57 11.39 15.12
C ASP A 89 15.92 10.50 14.04
N GLN A 90 14.59 10.50 13.91
CA GLN A 90 13.86 9.56 13.05
C GLN A 90 13.47 10.11 11.67
N HIS A 91 13.89 11.34 11.32
CA HIS A 91 13.67 11.99 10.01
C HIS A 91 12.36 11.59 9.30
N TYR A 92 11.23 11.83 9.98
CA TYR A 92 9.90 11.36 9.57
C TYR A 92 9.57 11.61 8.09
N ALA A 93 9.91 12.80 7.57
CA ALA A 93 9.62 13.21 6.20
C ALA A 93 10.23 12.30 5.12
N ARG A 94 11.33 11.59 5.42
CA ARG A 94 11.97 10.63 4.49
C ARG A 94 11.51 9.18 4.68
N SER A 95 10.65 8.91 5.65
CA SER A 95 10.06 7.58 5.85
C SER A 95 9.00 7.30 4.78
N PHE A 96 8.76 6.03 4.46
CA PHE A 96 7.71 5.62 3.51
C PHE A 96 6.35 6.26 3.85
N PHE A 97 5.96 6.20 5.12
CA PHE A 97 4.70 6.78 5.58
C PHE A 97 4.69 8.32 5.57
N GLY A 98 5.84 8.97 5.83
CA GLY A 98 5.96 10.42 5.71
C GLY A 98 5.88 10.93 4.26
N VAL A 99 6.44 10.17 3.31
CA VAL A 99 6.30 10.43 1.87
C VAL A 99 4.85 10.24 1.43
N VAL A 100 4.18 9.19 1.89
CA VAL A 100 2.74 8.99 1.63
C VAL A 100 1.93 10.17 2.15
N ASP A 101 2.10 10.57 3.42
CA ASP A 101 1.36 11.72 3.96
C ASP A 101 1.62 13.01 3.15
N LEU A 102 2.87 13.27 2.74
CA LEU A 102 3.19 14.41 1.89
C LEU A 102 2.46 14.34 0.54
N LEU A 103 2.56 13.20 -0.16
CA LEU A 103 1.92 12.98 -1.47
C LEU A 103 0.39 13.13 -1.41
N THR A 104 -0.24 12.88 -0.26
CA THR A 104 -1.71 13.00 -0.12
C THR A 104 -2.23 14.43 -0.02
N VAL A 105 -1.37 15.36 0.39
CA VAL A 105 -1.72 16.77 0.59
C VAL A 105 -1.22 17.65 -0.56
N LEU A 106 -0.13 17.21 -1.20
CA LEU A 106 0.56 17.89 -2.28
C LEU A 106 -0.32 18.28 -3.49
N PRO A 107 -1.32 17.49 -3.95
CA PRO A 107 -2.16 17.85 -5.10
C PRO A 107 -2.83 19.21 -4.98
N MET A 108 -3.39 19.56 -3.82
CA MET A 108 -4.09 20.82 -3.62
C MET A 108 -3.11 22.01 -3.59
N TYR A 109 -1.92 21.82 -2.99
CA TYR A 109 -0.88 22.84 -2.98
C TYR A 109 -0.29 23.10 -4.38
N ILE A 110 -0.15 22.07 -5.24
CA ILE A 110 0.24 22.27 -6.64
C ILE A 110 -0.78 23.15 -7.36
N ILE A 111 -2.08 22.85 -7.24
CA ILE A 111 -3.13 23.59 -7.93
C ILE A 111 -3.16 25.05 -7.45
N TRP A 112 -2.95 25.27 -6.16
CA TRP A 112 -2.94 26.60 -5.56
C TRP A 112 -1.70 27.43 -5.93
N LEU A 113 -0.51 26.82 -5.96
CA LEU A 113 0.75 27.52 -6.26
C LEU A 113 0.93 27.81 -7.76
N TYR A 114 0.38 26.96 -8.62
CA TYR A 114 0.51 27.09 -10.07
C TYR A 114 -0.85 27.21 -10.78
N PRO A 115 -1.62 28.28 -10.53
CA PRO A 115 -2.92 28.47 -11.16
C PRO A 115 -2.78 28.66 -12.68
N HIS A 116 -1.68 29.21 -13.18
CA HIS A 116 -1.47 29.37 -14.63
C HIS A 116 -1.34 28.02 -15.37
N MET A 117 -0.76 27.00 -14.73
CA MET A 117 -0.67 25.64 -15.28
C MET A 117 -2.04 24.99 -15.45
N THR A 118 -3.08 25.50 -14.76
CA THR A 118 -4.44 24.94 -14.83
C THR A 118 -5.12 25.18 -16.17
N VAL A 119 -4.76 26.26 -16.85
CA VAL A 119 -5.38 26.67 -18.11
C VAL A 119 -4.68 26.00 -19.30
N GLU A 120 -3.35 25.88 -19.24
CA GLU A 120 -2.54 25.35 -20.35
C GLU A 120 -2.39 23.82 -20.32
N PHE A 121 -2.40 23.20 -19.13
CA PHE A 121 -2.11 21.76 -18.96
C PHE A 121 -3.27 20.98 -18.31
N VAL A 122 -4.43 20.95 -18.99
CA VAL A 122 -5.64 20.26 -18.51
C VAL A 122 -5.40 18.77 -18.20
N MET A 123 -4.57 18.07 -18.99
CA MET A 123 -4.22 16.67 -18.71
C MET A 123 -3.43 16.49 -17.41
N LEU A 124 -2.49 17.40 -17.13
CA LEU A 124 -1.70 17.36 -15.89
C LEU A 124 -2.62 17.56 -14.68
N LEU A 125 -3.62 18.44 -14.78
CA LEU A 125 -4.62 18.59 -13.73
C LEU A 125 -5.45 17.33 -13.49
N ARG A 126 -5.83 16.60 -14.55
CA ARG A 126 -6.55 15.33 -14.38
C ARG A 126 -5.71 14.34 -13.58
N VAL A 127 -4.41 14.26 -13.89
CA VAL A 127 -3.46 13.42 -13.13
C VAL A 127 -3.38 13.89 -11.67
N VAL A 128 -3.16 15.18 -11.42
CA VAL A 128 -3.09 15.74 -10.05
C VAL A 128 -4.39 15.47 -9.27
N ARG A 129 -5.56 15.55 -9.92
CA ARG A 129 -6.85 15.20 -9.30
C ARG A 129 -6.95 13.72 -8.96
N ILE A 130 -6.42 12.83 -9.79
CA ILE A 130 -6.37 11.38 -9.53
C ILE A 130 -5.39 11.06 -8.40
N LEU A 131 -4.29 11.80 -8.26
CA LEU A 131 -3.34 11.62 -7.15
C LEU A 131 -4.01 11.80 -5.78
N ARG A 132 -5.16 12.46 -5.69
CA ARG A 132 -5.95 12.55 -4.46
C ARG A 132 -6.46 11.17 -3.97
N VAL A 133 -6.66 10.19 -4.86
CA VAL A 133 -6.96 8.79 -4.48
C VAL A 133 -5.86 8.22 -3.59
N LEU A 134 -4.61 8.67 -3.71
CA LEU A 134 -3.50 8.21 -2.87
C LEU A 134 -3.75 8.43 -1.37
N ARG A 135 -4.71 9.28 -0.98
CA ARG A 135 -5.20 9.40 0.41
C ARG A 135 -5.61 8.05 1.00
N VAL A 136 -6.10 7.13 0.18
CA VAL A 136 -6.42 5.75 0.59
C VAL A 136 -5.19 5.01 1.13
N LEU A 137 -3.98 5.33 0.66
CA LEU A 137 -2.74 4.70 1.12
C LEU A 137 -2.44 5.03 2.59
N LYS A 138 -3.07 6.05 3.18
CA LYS A 138 -2.99 6.31 4.63
C LYS A 138 -3.48 5.11 5.45
N LEU A 139 -4.39 4.29 4.91
CA LEU A 139 -4.88 3.06 5.55
C LEU A 139 -3.75 2.07 5.84
N LEU A 140 -2.72 2.02 4.98
CA LEU A 140 -1.58 1.11 5.15
C LEU A 140 -0.81 1.38 6.45
N ARG A 141 -0.85 2.60 7.00
CA ARG A 141 -0.20 2.92 8.26
C ARG A 141 -0.89 2.29 9.47
N TYR A 142 -2.22 2.23 9.43
CA TYR A 142 -3.05 1.78 10.55
C TYR A 142 -3.10 0.24 10.64
N MET A 143 -2.73 -0.43 9.56
CA MET A 143 -2.47 -1.86 9.56
C MET A 143 -1.17 -2.15 10.34
N SER A 144 -1.30 -2.56 11.61
CA SER A 144 -0.18 -2.91 12.51
C SER A 144 0.83 -3.87 11.88
N GLU A 145 0.35 -4.75 11.00
CA GLU A 145 1.14 -5.79 10.35
C GLU A 145 1.92 -5.33 9.11
N MET A 146 1.72 -4.10 8.62
CA MET A 146 2.45 -3.63 7.42
C MET A 146 3.96 -3.59 7.64
N GLY A 147 4.42 -3.32 8.86
CA GLY A 147 5.84 -3.35 9.18
C GLY A 147 6.47 -4.72 8.97
N MET A 148 5.74 -5.79 9.29
CA MET A 148 6.16 -7.16 9.08
C MET A 148 6.17 -7.52 7.59
N ILE A 149 5.08 -7.21 6.87
CA ILE A 149 4.97 -7.46 5.42
C ILE A 149 6.09 -6.72 4.67
N TRP A 150 6.35 -5.46 5.00
CA TRP A 150 7.40 -4.67 4.37
C TRP A 150 8.80 -5.25 4.58
N ARG A 151 9.09 -5.74 5.80
CA ARG A 151 10.35 -6.44 6.10
C ARG A 151 10.46 -7.73 5.28
N SER A 152 9.41 -8.52 5.22
CA SER A 152 9.34 -9.76 4.42
C SER A 152 9.58 -9.49 2.95
N ILE A 153 8.96 -8.44 2.37
CA ILE A 153 9.19 -8.02 0.99
C ILE A 153 10.65 -7.60 0.79
N LYS A 154 11.22 -6.82 1.71
CA LYS A 154 12.63 -6.38 1.62
C LYS A 154 13.60 -7.58 1.67
N LEU A 155 13.29 -8.60 2.46
CA LEU A 155 14.05 -9.86 2.52
C LEU A 155 13.87 -10.68 1.23
N ALA A 156 12.66 -10.71 0.68
CA ALA A 156 12.32 -11.44 -0.55
C ALA A 156 12.75 -10.73 -1.85
N ARG A 157 13.20 -9.47 -1.77
CA ARG A 157 13.39 -8.57 -2.93
C ARG A 157 14.19 -9.18 -4.08
N HIS A 158 15.28 -9.91 -3.78
CA HIS A 158 16.13 -10.50 -4.81
C HIS A 158 15.40 -11.65 -5.51
N LYS A 159 14.71 -12.52 -4.76
CA LYS A 159 13.92 -13.63 -5.32
C LYS A 159 12.73 -13.13 -6.13
N LEU A 160 12.01 -12.12 -5.63
CA LEU A 160 10.92 -11.48 -6.35
C LEU A 160 11.40 -10.78 -7.63
N ALA A 161 12.53 -10.06 -7.58
CA ALA A 161 13.10 -9.41 -8.75
C ALA A 161 13.50 -10.42 -9.85
N MET A 162 14.17 -11.53 -9.47
CA MET A 162 14.51 -12.60 -10.42
C MET A 162 13.25 -13.24 -11.01
N PHE A 163 12.23 -13.50 -10.18
CA PHE A 163 10.97 -14.08 -10.62
C PHE A 163 10.22 -13.17 -11.60
N PHE A 164 10.00 -11.90 -11.27
CA PHE A 164 9.33 -10.96 -12.17
C PHE A 164 10.17 -10.69 -13.44
N GLY A 165 11.49 -10.72 -13.35
CA GLY A 165 12.37 -10.69 -14.51
C GLY A 165 12.17 -11.89 -15.44
N PHE A 166 12.08 -13.10 -14.90
CA PHE A 166 11.76 -14.31 -15.67
C PHE A 166 10.38 -14.21 -16.33
N VAL A 167 9.36 -13.77 -15.58
CA VAL A 167 8.00 -13.56 -16.12
C VAL A 167 8.01 -12.55 -17.26
N ALA A 168 8.74 -11.45 -17.13
CA ALA A 168 8.87 -10.45 -18.20
C ALA A 168 9.48 -11.06 -19.48
N VAL A 169 10.50 -11.91 -19.35
CA VAL A 169 11.08 -12.63 -20.49
C VAL A 169 10.06 -13.56 -21.14
N VAL A 170 9.33 -14.36 -20.35
CA VAL A 170 8.26 -15.24 -20.86
C VAL A 170 7.20 -14.44 -21.63
N LEU A 171 6.75 -13.31 -21.08
CA LEU A 171 5.78 -12.42 -21.72
C LEU A 171 6.29 -11.88 -23.06
N CYS A 172 7.55 -11.44 -23.12
CA CYS A 172 8.17 -10.97 -24.36
C CYS A 172 8.29 -12.10 -25.41
N VAL A 173 8.65 -13.31 -24.99
CA VAL A 173 8.77 -14.48 -25.88
C VAL A 173 7.41 -14.86 -26.45
N PHE A 174 6.40 -15.06 -25.60
CA PHE A 174 5.05 -15.43 -26.06
C PHE A 174 4.39 -14.31 -26.86
N GLY A 175 4.56 -13.04 -26.47
CA GLY A 175 4.11 -11.90 -27.25
C GLY A 175 4.78 -11.84 -28.63
N GLY A 176 6.09 -12.08 -28.71
CA GLY A 176 6.83 -12.14 -29.98
C GLY A 176 6.40 -13.29 -30.88
N LEU A 177 6.25 -14.50 -30.32
CA LEU A 177 5.72 -15.65 -31.05
C LEU A 177 4.31 -15.39 -31.57
N MET A 178 3.46 -14.75 -30.76
CA MET A 178 2.10 -14.45 -31.16
C MET A 178 2.05 -13.41 -32.28
N TYR A 179 2.89 -12.38 -32.20
CA TYR A 179 3.06 -11.41 -33.28
C TYR A 179 3.55 -12.06 -34.58
N ALA A 180 4.45 -13.04 -34.49
CA ALA A 180 4.95 -13.75 -35.67
C ALA A 180 3.88 -14.64 -36.33
N VAL A 181 2.95 -15.21 -35.55
CA VAL A 181 1.93 -16.14 -36.05
C VAL A 181 0.65 -15.41 -36.50
N GLU A 182 0.22 -14.37 -35.80
CA GLU A 182 -1.06 -13.66 -36.06
C GLU A 182 -0.85 -12.23 -36.59
N GLY A 183 0.40 -11.81 -36.78
CA GLY A 183 0.77 -10.44 -37.15
C GLY A 183 -0.05 -9.90 -38.30
N GLY A 184 -0.69 -8.75 -38.07
CA GLY A 184 -1.55 -8.09 -39.06
C GLY A 184 -3.04 -8.46 -38.99
N SER A 185 -3.45 -9.38 -38.10
CA SER A 185 -4.85 -9.76 -37.88
C SER A 185 -5.19 -9.88 -36.38
N GLY A 186 -6.48 -9.89 -36.01
CA GLY A 186 -6.93 -10.21 -34.65
C GLY A 186 -6.49 -9.25 -33.52
N GLY A 187 -6.04 -8.03 -33.84
CA GLY A 187 -5.54 -7.05 -32.86
C GLY A 187 -4.03 -7.10 -32.61
N PHE A 188 -3.30 -8.05 -33.21
CA PHE A 188 -1.83 -8.17 -33.13
C PHE A 188 -1.13 -7.21 -34.09
N THR A 189 -1.36 -5.90 -33.91
CA THR A 189 -0.87 -4.83 -34.79
C THR A 189 0.59 -4.45 -34.55
N SER A 190 1.10 -4.71 -33.34
CA SER A 190 2.48 -4.42 -32.95
C SER A 190 3.01 -5.45 -31.94
N LEU A 191 4.34 -5.50 -31.79
CA LEU A 191 4.97 -6.32 -30.75
C LEU A 191 4.46 -5.93 -29.35
N ALA A 192 4.29 -4.62 -29.09
CA ALA A 192 3.78 -4.13 -27.82
C ALA A 192 2.34 -4.58 -27.54
N ALA A 193 1.46 -4.54 -28.55
CA ALA A 193 0.09 -5.05 -28.44
C ALA A 193 0.07 -6.57 -28.16
N SER A 194 1.00 -7.31 -28.75
CA SER A 194 1.11 -8.77 -28.55
C SER A 194 1.65 -9.13 -27.17
N VAL A 195 2.58 -8.33 -26.62
CA VAL A 195 3.03 -8.47 -25.23
C VAL A 195 1.92 -8.07 -24.25
N TYR A 196 1.14 -7.04 -24.55
CA TYR A 196 -0.05 -6.69 -23.76
C TYR A 196 -1.05 -7.85 -23.71
N TRP A 197 -1.34 -8.48 -24.85
CA TRP A 197 -2.15 -9.69 -24.90
C TRP A 197 -1.57 -10.82 -24.02
N ALA A 198 -0.26 -11.04 -24.08
CA ALA A 198 0.40 -12.05 -23.24
C ALA A 198 0.26 -11.73 -21.75
N VAL A 199 0.35 -10.45 -21.35
CA VAL A 199 0.15 -10.01 -19.95
C VAL A 199 -1.28 -10.31 -19.50
N VAL A 200 -2.29 -9.87 -20.27
CA VAL A 200 -3.71 -10.06 -19.95
C VAL A 200 -4.08 -11.55 -19.88
N THR A 201 -3.50 -12.36 -20.75
CA THR A 201 -3.73 -13.81 -20.81
C THR A 201 -3.03 -14.54 -19.66
N LEU A 202 -1.73 -14.26 -19.43
CA LEU A 202 -0.96 -14.90 -18.35
C LEU A 202 -1.51 -14.55 -16.96
N THR A 203 -1.97 -13.31 -16.79
CA THR A 203 -2.59 -12.83 -15.53
C THR A 203 -4.03 -13.29 -15.36
N THR A 204 -4.57 -14.12 -16.27
CA THR A 204 -5.93 -14.66 -16.25
C THR A 204 -7.04 -13.60 -16.30
N VAL A 205 -6.71 -12.35 -16.67
CA VAL A 205 -7.69 -11.26 -16.80
C VAL A 205 -8.58 -11.47 -18.02
N GLY A 206 -7.96 -11.76 -19.18
CA GLY A 206 -8.68 -12.19 -20.38
C GLY A 206 -9.78 -11.25 -20.86
N TYR A 207 -9.49 -9.96 -21.08
CA TYR A 207 -10.48 -8.98 -21.56
C TYR A 207 -11.17 -9.38 -22.87
N GLY A 208 -10.49 -10.17 -23.72
CA GLY A 208 -11.04 -10.65 -24.99
C GLY A 208 -11.03 -9.60 -26.11
N ASP A 209 -10.32 -8.48 -25.91
CA ASP A 209 -10.14 -7.39 -26.87
C ASP A 209 -9.14 -7.74 -27.99
N ILE A 210 -8.15 -8.59 -27.68
CA ILE A 210 -7.21 -9.18 -28.63
C ILE A 210 -7.26 -10.70 -28.45
N VAL A 211 -7.50 -11.45 -29.53
CA VAL A 211 -7.61 -12.92 -29.50
C VAL A 211 -7.01 -13.56 -30.74
N PRO A 212 -6.29 -14.70 -30.60
CA PRO A 212 -5.74 -15.40 -31.75
C PRO A 212 -6.80 -16.19 -32.49
N HIS A 213 -6.76 -16.13 -33.83
CA HIS A 213 -7.72 -16.79 -34.68
C HIS A 213 -7.17 -18.08 -35.31
N THR A 214 -5.85 -18.18 -35.48
CA THR A 214 -5.21 -19.36 -36.09
C THR A 214 -5.15 -20.54 -35.12
N PRO A 215 -5.13 -21.79 -35.63
CA PRO A 215 -4.94 -22.98 -34.80
C PRO A 215 -3.64 -22.95 -33.99
N LEU A 216 -2.55 -22.47 -34.60
CA LEU A 216 -1.25 -22.33 -33.93
C LEU A 216 -1.29 -21.28 -32.81
N GLY A 217 -1.96 -20.15 -33.05
CA GLY A 217 -2.16 -19.13 -32.03
C GLY A 217 -2.95 -19.63 -30.83
N ARG A 218 -4.02 -20.39 -31.08
CA ARG A 218 -4.80 -21.03 -30.00
C ARG A 218 -4.00 -22.06 -29.22
N LEU A 219 -3.12 -22.83 -29.89
CA LEU A 219 -2.21 -23.76 -29.21
C LEU A 219 -1.24 -23.00 -28.30
N LEU A 220 -0.58 -21.95 -28.81
CA LEU A 220 0.33 -21.10 -28.02
C LEU A 220 -0.38 -20.47 -26.81
N THR A 221 -1.59 -19.99 -27.03
CA THR A 221 -2.46 -19.44 -25.97
C THR A 221 -2.74 -20.48 -24.89
N SER A 222 -3.08 -21.70 -25.28
CA SER A 222 -3.38 -22.79 -24.34
C SER A 222 -2.17 -23.11 -23.47
N VAL A 223 -0.97 -23.16 -24.06
CA VAL A 223 0.29 -23.34 -23.31
C VAL A 223 0.53 -22.18 -22.37
N LEU A 224 0.33 -20.93 -22.82
CA LEU A 224 0.52 -19.74 -21.99
C LEU A 224 -0.42 -19.71 -20.77
N ILE A 225 -1.68 -20.10 -20.94
CA ILE A 225 -2.66 -20.17 -19.86
C ILE A 225 -2.21 -21.19 -18.78
N LEU A 226 -1.76 -22.38 -19.20
CA LEU A 226 -1.26 -23.41 -18.28
C LEU A 226 -0.02 -22.95 -17.51
N LEU A 227 0.90 -22.23 -18.19
CA LEU A 227 2.06 -21.61 -17.55
C LEU A 227 1.64 -20.51 -16.57
N GLY A 228 0.65 -19.69 -16.93
CA GLY A 228 0.12 -18.61 -16.09
C GLY A 228 -0.38 -19.10 -14.74
N TYR A 229 -1.16 -20.19 -14.73
CA TYR A 229 -1.64 -20.79 -13.48
C TYR A 229 -0.49 -21.17 -12.53
N SER A 230 0.60 -21.72 -13.07
CA SER A 230 1.77 -22.11 -12.29
C SER A 230 2.55 -20.89 -11.78
N ILE A 231 2.67 -19.84 -12.60
CA ILE A 231 3.42 -18.62 -12.29
C ILE A 231 2.76 -17.83 -11.16
N ILE A 232 1.42 -17.70 -11.14
CA ILE A 232 0.69 -16.90 -10.14
C ILE A 232 0.92 -17.42 -8.70
N ALA A 233 1.12 -18.73 -8.51
CA ALA A 233 1.33 -19.31 -7.18
C ALA A 233 2.70 -18.98 -6.58
N VAL A 234 3.73 -18.77 -7.40
CA VAL A 234 5.12 -18.59 -6.96
C VAL A 234 5.36 -17.34 -6.09
N PRO A 235 4.96 -16.11 -6.47
CA PRO A 235 5.22 -14.93 -5.66
C PRO A 235 4.49 -14.99 -4.32
N THR A 236 3.28 -15.56 -4.29
CA THR A 236 2.51 -15.82 -3.08
C THR A 236 3.24 -16.80 -2.17
N GLY A 237 3.77 -17.90 -2.72
CA GLY A 237 4.56 -18.88 -1.97
C GLY A 237 5.86 -18.30 -1.41
N ILE A 238 6.60 -17.52 -2.22
CA ILE A 238 7.81 -16.82 -1.77
C ILE A 238 7.46 -15.89 -0.61
N LEU A 239 6.47 -15.02 -0.79
CA LEU A 239 6.10 -14.03 0.23
C LEU A 239 5.63 -14.72 1.53
N THR A 240 4.82 -15.77 1.43
CA THR A 240 4.35 -16.56 2.57
C THR A 240 5.51 -17.21 3.33
N ALA A 241 6.52 -17.74 2.62
CA ALA A 241 7.70 -18.31 3.26
C ALA A 241 8.50 -17.27 4.06
N TYR A 242 8.72 -16.08 3.51
CA TYR A 242 9.42 -15.00 4.23
C TYR A 242 8.59 -14.44 5.39
N MET A 243 7.27 -14.33 5.24
CA MET A 243 6.39 -13.93 6.33
C MET A 243 6.43 -14.96 7.47
N SER A 244 6.30 -16.26 7.14
CA SER A 244 6.40 -17.35 8.12
C SER A 244 7.75 -17.34 8.84
N GLN A 245 8.84 -17.10 8.11
CA GLN A 245 10.18 -16.97 8.69
C GLN A 245 10.29 -15.78 9.67
N GLU A 246 9.73 -14.62 9.33
CA GLU A 246 9.76 -13.45 10.22
C GLU A 246 8.87 -13.65 11.46
N LEU A 247 7.70 -14.30 11.32
CA LEU A 247 6.88 -14.72 12.46
C LEU A 247 7.64 -15.67 13.38
N GLN A 248 8.27 -16.70 12.82
CA GLN A 248 9.03 -17.68 13.58
C GLN A 248 10.23 -17.04 14.29
N ARG A 249 10.97 -16.17 13.59
CA ARG A 249 12.07 -15.39 14.17
C ARG A 249 11.59 -14.56 15.35
N ASN A 250 10.42 -13.93 15.27
CA ASN A 250 9.85 -13.17 16.39
C ASN A 250 9.47 -14.06 17.58
N ARG A 251 8.97 -15.28 17.35
CA ARG A 251 8.70 -16.27 18.41
C ARG A 251 9.97 -16.78 19.10
N GLU A 252 11.09 -16.82 18.38
CA GLU A 252 12.39 -17.27 18.89
C GLU A 252 13.19 -16.18 19.63
N ARG A 253 12.73 -14.91 19.62
CA ARG A 253 13.42 -13.81 20.32
C ARG A 253 13.42 -13.94 21.85
N ARG A 254 12.57 -14.80 22.41
CA ARG A 254 12.34 -14.91 23.85
C ARG A 254 12.54 -16.36 24.27
N ASN A 255 13.60 -16.60 25.03
CA ASN A 255 13.84 -17.90 25.65
C ASN A 255 13.29 -17.91 27.07
N CYS A 256 12.76 -19.05 27.49
CA CYS A 256 12.40 -19.28 28.88
C CYS A 256 13.67 -19.45 29.72
N GLU A 257 13.82 -18.71 30.82
CA GLU A 257 15.01 -18.82 31.68
C GLU A 257 15.12 -20.17 32.39
N GLN A 258 13.97 -20.80 32.70
CA GLN A 258 13.92 -22.06 33.43
C GLN A 258 14.24 -23.28 32.57
N CYS A 259 13.66 -23.38 31.36
CA CYS A 259 13.82 -24.55 30.50
C CYS A 259 14.63 -24.28 29.22
N GLN A 260 15.07 -23.03 29.01
CA GLN A 260 15.87 -22.58 27.87
C GLN A 260 15.23 -22.82 26.49
N ARG A 261 13.91 -23.07 26.44
CA ARG A 261 13.15 -23.23 25.18
C ARG A 261 12.56 -21.90 24.72
N GLY A 262 12.70 -21.60 23.43
CA GLY A 262 12.05 -20.46 22.75
C GLY A 262 10.77 -20.86 22.01
N GLY A 263 10.30 -20.01 21.09
CA GLY A 263 9.15 -20.32 20.23
C GLY A 263 7.80 -20.03 20.88
N HIS A 264 7.74 -19.10 21.82
CA HIS A 264 6.52 -18.66 22.50
C HIS A 264 5.78 -17.63 21.64
N GLU A 265 4.46 -17.53 21.79
CA GLU A 265 3.73 -16.41 21.18
C GLU A 265 4.14 -15.10 21.86
N THR A 266 4.10 -14.01 21.12
CA THR A 266 4.64 -12.71 21.58
C THR A 266 3.87 -12.15 22.78
N ASP A 267 2.62 -12.54 22.95
CA ASP A 267 1.69 -12.17 24.02
C ASP A 267 1.60 -13.21 25.15
N SER A 268 2.34 -14.32 25.08
CA SER A 268 2.34 -15.35 26.12
C SER A 268 2.99 -14.84 27.42
N ALA A 269 2.27 -14.89 28.54
CA ALA A 269 2.85 -14.58 29.86
C ALA A 269 3.67 -15.75 30.44
N PHE A 270 3.31 -16.98 30.08
CA PHE A 270 3.89 -18.21 30.61
C PHE A 270 4.51 -19.06 29.51
N CYS A 271 5.51 -19.86 29.88
CA CYS A 271 6.19 -20.80 28.99
C CYS A 271 5.23 -21.94 28.63
N LYS A 272 4.99 -22.16 27.33
CA LYS A 272 4.13 -23.26 26.86
C LYS A 272 4.66 -24.67 27.15
N PHE A 273 5.93 -24.80 27.56
CA PHE A 273 6.56 -26.09 27.85
C PHE A 273 6.66 -26.42 29.34
N CYS A 274 6.96 -25.44 30.19
CA CYS A 274 7.21 -25.66 31.62
C CYS A 274 6.34 -24.81 32.55
N GLY A 275 5.43 -23.99 32.02
CA GLY A 275 4.51 -23.17 32.81
C GLY A 275 5.14 -22.00 33.57
N SER A 276 6.46 -21.82 33.54
CA SER A 276 7.12 -20.72 34.24
C SER A 276 6.82 -19.37 33.58
N LEU A 277 6.81 -18.30 34.38
CA LEU A 277 6.70 -16.94 33.86
C LEU A 277 7.85 -16.66 32.88
N LEU A 278 7.52 -16.07 31.73
CA LEU A 278 8.55 -15.72 30.74
C LEU A 278 9.10 -14.30 31.02
N PRO A 279 10.39 -14.03 30.80
CA PRO A 279 10.98 -12.70 30.97
C PRO A 279 10.40 -11.72 29.94
N PRO A 280 10.10 -10.44 30.23
CA PRO A 280 9.49 -9.52 29.26
C PRO A 280 10.28 -9.43 27.95
N LEU A 281 9.61 -9.30 26.79
CA LEU A 281 10.27 -9.15 25.49
C LEU A 281 11.20 -7.93 25.48
N THR A 282 12.51 -8.17 25.51
CA THR A 282 13.53 -7.13 25.40
C THR A 282 13.64 -6.67 23.95
N GLY A 283 12.73 -5.77 23.57
CA GLY A 283 12.69 -5.19 22.23
C GLY A 283 12.22 -3.74 22.25
N LYS A 284 13.05 -2.82 22.77
CA LYS A 284 13.00 -1.35 22.58
C LYS A 284 11.65 -0.59 22.68
N HIS A 285 10.54 -1.22 23.07
CA HIS A 285 9.23 -0.58 23.25
C HIS A 285 8.65 -0.76 24.65
N SER A 286 9.45 -1.23 25.61
CA SER A 286 9.17 -1.06 27.02
C SER A 286 10.15 -0.05 27.61
N GLN A 287 9.89 1.22 27.34
CA GLN A 287 10.31 2.27 28.25
C GLN A 287 9.04 3.00 28.70
N LYS A 288 8.83 2.87 30.00
CA LYS A 288 7.84 3.48 30.90
C LYS A 288 7.28 4.83 30.42
#